data_AF-X1VNI8-F1
#
_entry.id   AF-X1VNI8-F1
#
_cell.length_a   1.000
_cell.length_b   1.000
_cell.length_c   1.000
_cell.angle_alpha   90.00
_cell.angle_beta   90.00
_cell.angle_gamma   90.00
#
_symmetry.space_group_name_H-M   'P 1'
#
loop_
_entity.id
_entity.type
_entity.pdbx_description
1 polymer ?
#
loop_
_entity_poly.entity_id
_entity_poly.type
_entity_poly.pdbx_seq_one_letter_code
_entity_poly.pdbx_strand_id
1 'polypeptide(L)'
;IRFIMIDPKRVELTPFNSIPHLATPVIVDTNRALSTLRWLNQEMDKRYQKLATAGVRNIEGYNRSRQREESLPYLVLIIDELADLMMAGFDEVEHILCRLAQLARATGIHLIVATQRPSVDVVTGLIKANFPTRISFAVTSQVDSRTILDMVGAEKLLGRGDMLYMPTEAAKPKRL
;
A
#
# COMPACT_ATOMS: atom_id res chain seq x y z
N ILE A 1 14.29 -5.98 -4.62
CA ILE A 1 12.98 -5.64 -3.99
C ILE A 1 12.97 -6.17 -2.57
N ARG A 2 12.30 -5.48 -1.64
CA ARG A 2 12.06 -5.94 -0.27
C ARG A 2 10.60 -5.70 0.11
N PHE A 3 10.02 -6.64 0.85
CA PHE A 3 8.63 -6.57 1.31
C PHE A 3 8.55 -6.22 2.80
N ILE A 4 7.57 -5.40 3.14
CA ILE A 4 7.14 -5.14 4.52
C ILE A 4 5.67 -5.57 4.55
N MET A 5 5.36 -6.60 5.32
CA MET A 5 4.04 -7.21 5.37
C MET A 5 3.43 -6.99 6.75
N ILE A 6 2.20 -6.46 6.78
CA ILE A 6 1.41 -6.22 7.98
C ILE A 6 0.14 -7.07 7.88
N ASP A 7 0.00 -8.01 8.81
CA ASP A 7 -1.10 -8.98 8.90
C ASP A 7 -1.56 -9.11 10.37
N PRO A 8 -2.43 -8.21 10.83
CA PRO A 8 -2.95 -8.23 12.20
C PRO A 8 -3.72 -9.51 12.54
N LYS A 9 -4.29 -10.18 11.52
CA LYS A 9 -5.10 -11.39 11.67
C LYS A 9 -4.27 -12.67 11.76
N ARG A 10 -3.00 -12.61 11.32
CA ARG A 10 -2.01 -13.71 11.34
C ARG A 10 -2.33 -14.87 10.40
N VAL A 11 -3.22 -14.65 9.42
CA VAL A 11 -3.72 -15.72 8.55
C VAL A 11 -3.07 -15.67 7.17
N GLU A 12 -3.09 -14.51 6.53
CA GLU A 12 -2.87 -14.42 5.09
C GLU A 12 -1.39 -14.23 4.73
N LEU A 13 -0.65 -13.42 5.49
CA LEU A 13 0.74 -13.08 5.15
C LEU A 13 1.78 -13.83 5.99
N THR A 14 1.41 -14.41 7.13
CA THR A 14 2.35 -15.18 7.97
C THR A 14 3.06 -16.35 7.27
N PRO A 15 2.48 -17.06 6.27
CA PRO A 15 3.19 -18.09 5.52
C PRO A 15 4.43 -17.58 4.76
N PHE A 16 4.53 -16.27 4.50
CA PHE A 16 5.64 -15.67 3.77
C PHE A 16 6.89 -15.40 4.63
N ASN A 17 6.88 -15.67 5.95
CA ASN A 17 8.01 -15.39 6.85
C ASN A 17 9.37 -15.99 6.42
N SER A 18 9.38 -17.03 5.59
CA SER A 18 10.59 -17.71 5.12
C SER A 18 11.22 -17.08 3.87
N ILE A 19 10.58 -16.10 3.22
CA ILE A 19 11.11 -15.57 1.96
C ILE A 19 12.28 -14.61 2.22
N PRO A 20 13.36 -14.67 1.41
CA PRO A 20 14.54 -13.82 1.60
C PRO A 20 14.27 -12.34 1.27
N HIS A 21 13.11 -12.03 0.71
CA HIS A 21 12.72 -10.67 0.31
C HIS A 21 12.10 -9.86 1.46
N LEU A 22 11.75 -10.46 2.60
CA LEU A 22 11.17 -9.73 3.72
C LEU A 22 12.19 -8.80 4.39
N ALA A 23 11.88 -7.51 4.49
CA ALA A 23 12.68 -6.54 5.25
C ALA A 23 12.68 -6.83 6.75
N THR A 24 11.59 -7.40 7.25
CA THR A 24 11.36 -7.80 8.64
C THR A 24 10.40 -8.98 8.64
N PRO A 25 10.39 -9.86 9.66
CA PRO A 25 9.29 -10.80 9.87
C PRO A 25 7.94 -10.10 9.79
N VAL A 26 6.92 -10.83 9.32
CA VAL A 26 5.55 -10.35 9.14
C VAL A 26 5.06 -9.72 10.45
N ILE A 27 4.54 -8.50 10.32
CA ILE A 27 4.15 -7.68 11.46
C ILE A 27 2.69 -7.98 11.79
N VAL A 28 2.48 -8.55 12.98
CA VAL A 28 1.16 -8.96 13.46
C VAL A 28 0.60 -8.05 14.55
N ASP A 29 1.44 -7.20 15.12
CA ASP A 29 1.07 -6.28 16.20
C ASP A 29 0.83 -4.87 15.64
N THR A 30 -0.28 -4.25 16.02
CA THR A 30 -0.72 -2.95 15.50
C THR A 30 0.20 -1.80 15.94
N ASN A 31 0.78 -1.85 17.13
CA ASN A 31 1.74 -0.84 17.59
C ASN A 31 3.06 -0.93 16.82
N ARG A 32 3.51 -2.14 16.52
CA ARG A 32 4.68 -2.38 15.67
C ARG A 32 4.39 -2.00 14.21
N ALA A 33 3.16 -2.17 13.74
CA ALA A 33 2.73 -1.69 12.43
C ALA A 33 2.84 -0.16 12.34
N LEU A 34 2.30 0.58 13.32
CA LEU A 34 2.45 2.04 13.42
C LEU A 34 3.92 2.48 13.45
N SER A 35 4.73 1.83 14.27
CA SER A 35 6.18 2.11 14.33
C SER A 35 6.88 1.87 12.98
N THR A 36 6.43 0.86 12.24
CA THR A 36 6.94 0.55 10.90
C THR A 36 6.52 1.58 9.86
N LEU A 37 5.27 2.07 9.93
CA LEU A 37 4.79 3.16 9.08
C LEU A 37 5.60 4.44 9.33
N ARG A 38 5.86 4.79 10.59
CA ARG A 38 6.74 5.92 10.96
C ARG A 38 8.15 5.74 10.41
N TRP A 39 8.72 4.54 10.53
CA TRP A 39 10.04 4.23 10.00
C TRP A 39 10.08 4.34 8.46
N LEU A 40 9.05 3.85 7.76
CA LEU A 40 8.94 3.98 6.31
C LEU A 40 8.92 5.44 5.87
N ASN A 41 8.23 6.28 6.63
CA ASN A 41 8.19 7.71 6.39
C ASN A 41 9.59 8.35 6.51
N GLN A 42 10.35 7.97 7.53
CA GLN A 42 11.75 8.41 7.71
C GLN A 42 12.69 7.85 6.63
N GLU A 43 12.49 6.59 6.22
CA GLU A 43 13.25 5.96 5.15
C GLU A 43 13.01 6.67 3.82
N MET A 44 11.78 7.09 3.53
CA MET A 44 11.47 7.93 2.37
C MET A 44 12.29 9.24 2.40
N ASP A 45 12.32 9.93 3.54
CA ASP A 45 13.07 11.19 3.68
C ASP A 45 14.58 10.98 3.51
N LYS A 46 15.14 9.91 4.10
CA LYS A 46 16.54 9.52 3.91
C LYS A 46 16.88 9.22 2.45
N ARG A 47 15.98 8.53 1.73
CA ARG A 47 16.16 8.26 0.31
C ARG A 47 16.16 9.54 -0.49
N TYR A 48 15.23 10.47 -0.22
CA TYR A 48 15.24 11.78 -0.87
C TYR A 48 16.56 12.53 -0.69
N GLN A 49 17.14 12.52 0.51
CA GLN A 49 18.45 13.10 0.76
C GLN A 49 19.54 12.43 -0.10
N LYS A 50 19.56 11.09 -0.15
CA LYS A 50 20.50 10.34 -1.01
C LYS A 50 20.35 10.66 -2.49
N LEU A 51 19.11 10.78 -2.98
CA LEU A 51 18.82 11.16 -4.37
C LEU A 51 19.35 12.57 -4.67
N ALA A 52 19.09 13.52 -3.77
CA ALA A 52 19.54 14.91 -3.89
C ALA A 52 21.08 15.02 -3.89
N THR A 53 21.76 14.35 -2.95
CA THR A 53 23.23 14.33 -2.87
C THR A 53 23.86 13.71 -4.13
N ALA A 54 23.20 12.72 -4.73
CA ALA A 54 23.65 12.09 -5.97
C ALA A 54 23.23 12.86 -7.24
N GLY A 55 22.46 13.95 -7.12
CA GLY A 55 22.00 14.74 -8.27
C GLY A 55 21.00 14.01 -9.17
N VAL A 56 20.29 13.01 -8.66
CA VAL A 56 19.35 12.18 -9.43
C VAL A 56 17.91 12.39 -8.98
N ARG A 57 16.96 12.12 -9.89
CA ARG A 57 15.53 12.38 -9.64
C ARG A 57 14.77 11.21 -9.03
N ASN A 58 15.29 9.99 -9.14
CA ASN A 58 14.60 8.78 -8.73
C ASN A 58 15.57 7.64 -8.39
N ILE A 59 15.02 6.59 -7.79
CA ILE A 59 15.74 5.38 -7.38
C ILE A 59 16.44 4.68 -8.56
N GLU A 60 15.85 4.68 -9.76
CA GLU A 60 16.46 4.10 -10.95
C GLU A 60 17.75 4.84 -11.32
N GLY A 61 17.69 6.18 -11.30
CA GLY A 61 18.84 7.04 -11.53
C GLY A 61 19.91 6.83 -10.48
N TYR A 62 19.52 6.70 -9.21
CA TYR A 62 20.45 6.43 -8.11
C TYR A 62 21.16 5.08 -8.26
N ASN A 63 20.41 4.03 -8.62
CA ASN A 63 20.95 2.67 -8.69
C ASN A 63 21.81 2.43 -9.93
N ARG A 64 21.67 3.21 -11.01
CA ARG A 64 22.40 3.00 -12.27
C ARG A 64 23.92 3.12 -12.13
N SER A 65 24.40 3.99 -11.25
CA SER A 65 25.83 4.27 -11.05
C SER A 65 26.43 3.64 -9.80
N ARG A 66 25.67 2.76 -9.12
CA ARG A 66 26.06 2.15 -7.84
C ARG A 66 26.38 0.68 -7.99
N GLN A 67 27.33 0.21 -7.19
CA GLN A 67 27.55 -1.21 -7.03
C GLN A 67 26.33 -1.86 -6.36
N ARG A 68 26.12 -3.16 -6.58
CA ARG A 68 24.91 -3.88 -6.15
C ARG A 68 24.65 -3.75 -4.64
N GLU A 69 25.71 -3.73 -3.83
CA GLU A 69 25.65 -3.60 -2.36
C GLU A 69 25.25 -2.19 -1.88
N GLU A 70 25.48 -1.17 -2.71
CA GLU A 70 25.08 0.22 -2.42
C GLU A 70 23.73 0.60 -3.02
N SER A 71 23.14 -0.29 -3.84
CA SER A 71 21.86 -0.02 -4.49
C SER A 71 20.70 -0.03 -3.50
N LEU A 72 19.79 0.93 -3.65
CA LEU A 72 18.56 0.99 -2.86
C LEU A 72 17.56 -0.02 -3.41
N PRO A 73 17.03 -0.94 -2.58
CA PRO A 73 15.96 -1.83 -3.02
C PRO A 73 14.63 -1.07 -3.08
N TYR A 74 13.79 -1.39 -4.07
CA TYR A 74 12.37 -1.05 -3.99
C TYR A 74 11.76 -1.67 -2.72
N LEU A 75 11.00 -0.87 -1.99
CA LEU A 75 10.21 -1.33 -0.84
C LEU A 75 8.75 -1.45 -1.25
N VAL A 76 8.13 -2.57 -0.92
CA VAL A 76 6.68 -2.76 -1.10
C VAL A 76 6.06 -3.02 0.27
N LEU A 77 5.28 -2.05 0.74
CA LEU A 77 4.44 -2.19 1.91
C LEU A 77 3.14 -2.88 1.51
N ILE A 78 2.80 -3.96 2.22
CA ILE A 78 1.56 -4.73 2.04
C ILE A 78 0.83 -4.72 3.38
N ILE A 79 -0.39 -4.19 3.39
CA ILE A 79 -1.30 -4.21 4.53
C ILE A 79 -2.49 -5.09 4.16
N ASP A 80 -2.66 -6.21 4.87
CA ASP A 80 -3.75 -7.16 4.61
C ASP A 80 -5.13 -6.59 5.01
N GLU A 81 -5.18 -5.93 6.16
CA GLU A 81 -6.41 -5.34 6.69
C GLU A 81 -6.17 -3.92 7.23
N LEU A 82 -6.45 -2.93 6.39
CA LEU A 82 -6.31 -1.51 6.75
C LEU A 82 -7.17 -1.13 7.94
N ALA A 83 -8.40 -1.68 8.01
CA ALA A 83 -9.36 -1.29 9.03
C ALA A 83 -8.86 -1.58 10.46
N ASP A 84 -8.07 -2.63 10.66
CA ASP A 84 -7.47 -2.93 11.97
C ASP A 84 -6.44 -1.87 12.38
N LEU A 85 -5.71 -1.30 11.43
CA LEU A 85 -4.79 -0.20 11.69
C LEU A 85 -5.53 1.12 11.94
N MET A 86 -6.58 1.39 11.17
CA MET A 86 -7.40 2.60 11.36
C MET A 86 -8.06 2.61 12.76
N MET A 87 -8.51 1.45 13.26
CA MET A 87 -9.04 1.34 14.62
C MET A 87 -7.98 1.57 15.72
N ALA A 88 -6.72 1.25 15.45
CA ALA A 88 -5.63 1.41 16.40
C ALA A 88 -5.07 2.85 16.45
N GLY A 89 -5.20 3.61 15.36
CA GLY A 89 -4.63 4.96 15.27
C GLY A 89 -5.02 5.70 14.00
N PHE A 90 -6.32 5.93 13.79
CA PHE A 90 -6.91 6.52 12.58
C PHE A 90 -6.11 7.71 12.03
N ASP A 91 -5.98 8.79 12.80
CA ASP A 91 -5.39 10.06 12.34
C ASP A 91 -3.94 9.88 11.85
N GLU A 92 -3.17 9.07 12.58
CA GLU A 92 -1.77 8.85 12.26
C GLU A 92 -1.58 7.91 11.07
N VAL A 93 -2.35 6.81 11.01
CA VAL A 93 -2.28 5.86 9.89
C VAL A 93 -2.67 6.55 8.60
N GLU A 94 -3.78 7.28 8.59
CA GLU A 94 -4.26 8.00 7.42
C GLU A 94 -3.22 9.03 6.93
N HIS A 95 -2.67 9.84 7.83
CA HIS A 95 -1.67 10.83 7.47
C HIS A 95 -0.39 10.22 6.89
N ILE A 96 0.13 9.14 7.48
CA ILE A 96 1.35 8.49 6.99
C ILE A 96 1.10 7.84 5.62
N LEU A 97 -0.02 7.11 5.46
CA LEU A 97 -0.35 6.46 4.19
C LEU A 97 -0.53 7.49 3.06
N CYS A 98 -1.24 8.58 3.34
CA CYS A 98 -1.41 9.66 2.37
C CYS A 98 -0.06 10.30 1.98
N ARG A 99 0.79 10.62 2.96
CA ARG A 99 2.12 11.20 2.68
C ARG A 99 2.99 10.27 1.84
N LEU A 100 3.02 8.98 2.18
CA LEU A 100 3.77 7.98 1.44
C LEU A 100 3.22 7.83 0.01
N ALA A 101 1.90 7.73 -0.16
CA ALA A 101 1.29 7.61 -1.48
C ALA A 101 1.57 8.83 -2.37
N GLN A 102 1.65 10.04 -1.81
CA GLN A 102 1.98 11.26 -2.53
C GLN A 102 3.44 11.35 -2.99
N LEU A 103 4.38 10.97 -2.11
CA LEU A 103 5.79 11.34 -2.27
C LEU A 103 6.70 10.15 -2.59
N ALA A 104 6.28 8.91 -2.30
CA ALA A 104 7.24 7.81 -2.25
C ALA A 104 7.57 7.18 -3.62
N ARG A 105 6.89 7.59 -4.70
CA ARG A 105 7.14 7.08 -6.07
C ARG A 105 8.61 7.23 -6.48
N ALA A 106 9.19 8.41 -6.28
CA ALA A 106 10.58 8.68 -6.69
C ALA A 106 11.60 7.91 -5.85
N THR A 107 11.26 7.57 -4.60
CA THR A 107 12.13 6.85 -3.66
C THR A 107 12.00 5.34 -3.75
N GLY A 108 11.14 4.84 -4.66
CA GLY A 108 10.94 3.41 -4.89
C GLY A 108 10.21 2.70 -3.74
N ILE A 109 9.33 3.40 -3.04
CA ILE A 109 8.45 2.81 -2.02
C ILE A 109 7.04 2.76 -2.61
N HIS A 110 6.44 1.57 -2.59
CA HIS A 110 5.11 1.30 -3.13
C HIS A 110 4.22 0.69 -2.06
N LEU A 111 2.93 0.99 -2.14
CA LEU A 111 1.95 0.62 -1.13
C LEU A 111 0.86 -0.24 -1.77
N ILE A 112 0.56 -1.35 -1.11
CA ILE A 112 -0.59 -2.21 -1.38
C ILE A 112 -1.38 -2.26 -0.08
N VAL A 113 -2.61 -1.78 -0.12
CA VAL A 113 -3.47 -1.68 1.05
C VAL A 113 -4.77 -2.40 0.73
N ALA A 114 -5.06 -3.44 1.49
CA ALA A 114 -6.26 -4.25 1.37
C ALA A 114 -7.17 -4.06 2.59
N THR A 115 -8.46 -4.31 2.41
CA THR A 115 -9.44 -4.35 3.50
C THR A 115 -10.64 -5.19 3.08
N GLN A 116 -11.23 -5.89 4.05
CA GLN A 116 -12.52 -6.56 3.87
C GLN A 116 -13.69 -5.70 4.37
N ARG A 117 -13.41 -4.50 4.92
CA ARG A 117 -14.38 -3.54 5.44
C ARG A 117 -14.41 -2.28 4.57
N PRO A 118 -15.11 -2.31 3.43
CA PRO A 118 -15.20 -1.17 2.50
C PRO A 118 -16.19 -0.11 2.99
N SER A 119 -15.98 0.41 4.20
CA SER A 119 -16.73 1.53 4.77
C SER A 119 -16.03 2.87 4.52
N VAL A 120 -16.78 3.96 4.60
CA VAL A 120 -16.25 5.33 4.47
C VAL A 120 -15.27 5.71 5.58
N ASP A 121 -15.34 5.02 6.72
CA ASP A 121 -14.43 5.20 7.86
C ASP A 121 -13.09 4.49 7.65
N VAL A 122 -13.00 3.56 6.70
CA VAL A 122 -11.75 2.84 6.36
C VAL A 122 -11.18 3.37 5.06
N VAL A 123 -12.01 3.44 4.02
CA VAL A 123 -11.65 3.94 2.68
C VAL A 123 -12.14 5.39 2.58
N THR A 124 -11.50 6.24 3.35
CA THR A 124 -11.85 7.66 3.49
C THR A 124 -11.65 8.43 2.18
N GLY A 125 -12.14 9.67 2.13
CA GLY A 125 -11.87 10.57 1.00
C GLY A 125 -10.38 10.83 0.78
N LEU A 126 -9.58 10.96 1.85
CA LEU A 126 -8.15 11.19 1.76
C LEU A 126 -7.39 9.96 1.25
N ILE A 127 -7.76 8.76 1.72
CA ILE A 127 -7.22 7.52 1.17
C ILE A 127 -7.55 7.43 -0.33
N LYS A 128 -8.81 7.65 -0.72
CA LYS A 128 -9.19 7.61 -2.14
C LYS A 128 -8.43 8.63 -2.98
N ALA A 129 -8.22 9.84 -2.50
CA ALA A 129 -7.51 10.89 -3.22
C ALA A 129 -6.05 10.55 -3.51
N ASN A 130 -5.41 9.72 -2.66
CA ASN A 130 -4.00 9.38 -2.79
C ASN A 130 -3.74 7.97 -3.37
N PHE A 131 -4.76 7.11 -3.43
CA PHE A 131 -4.71 5.77 -4.02
C PHE A 131 -5.63 5.69 -5.24
N PRO A 132 -5.22 6.23 -6.41
CA PRO A 132 -6.08 6.31 -7.59
C PRO A 132 -6.21 4.99 -8.35
N THR A 133 -5.23 4.09 -8.24
CA THR A 133 -5.35 2.73 -8.77
C THR A 133 -6.03 1.85 -7.73
N ARG A 134 -7.16 1.22 -8.09
CA ARG A 134 -7.99 0.44 -7.17
C ARG A 134 -8.40 -0.89 -7.76
N ILE A 135 -8.57 -1.87 -6.91
CA ILE A 135 -9.11 -3.19 -7.26
C ILE A 135 -10.26 -3.45 -6.30
N SER A 136 -11.38 -3.93 -6.83
CA SER A 136 -12.49 -4.44 -6.02
C SER A 136 -12.81 -5.87 -6.44
N PHE A 137 -12.79 -6.78 -5.49
CA PHE A 137 -13.38 -8.10 -5.63
C PHE A 137 -14.89 -8.03 -5.38
N ALA A 138 -15.58 -9.17 -5.41
CA ALA A 138 -17.00 -9.23 -5.09
C ALA A 138 -17.30 -8.62 -3.71
N VAL A 139 -18.22 -7.66 -3.69
CA VAL A 139 -18.76 -7.02 -2.48
C VAL A 139 -20.25 -7.29 -2.36
N THR A 140 -20.83 -7.05 -1.19
CA THR A 140 -22.23 -7.42 -0.91
C THR A 140 -23.22 -6.37 -1.39
N SER A 141 -22.80 -5.12 -1.55
CA SER A 141 -23.71 -4.02 -1.88
C SER A 141 -23.14 -3.01 -2.89
N GLN A 142 -24.06 -2.28 -3.54
CA GLN A 142 -23.69 -1.15 -4.38
C GLN A 142 -23.04 0.00 -3.58
N VAL A 143 -23.28 0.07 -2.26
CA VAL A 143 -22.66 1.08 -1.38
C VAL A 143 -21.18 0.76 -1.24
N ASP A 144 -20.85 -0.50 -0.93
CA ASP A 144 -19.46 -0.96 -0.81
C ASP A 144 -18.69 -0.81 -2.13
N SER A 145 -19.34 -1.12 -3.25
CA SER A 145 -18.74 -0.90 -4.58
C SER A 145 -18.38 0.56 -4.80
N ARG A 146 -19.29 1.49 -4.45
CA ARG A 146 -19.04 2.94 -4.55
C ARG A 146 -17.96 3.40 -3.58
N THR A 147 -17.89 2.82 -2.37
CA THR A 147 -16.83 3.15 -1.42
C THR A 147 -15.44 2.84 -1.99
N ILE A 148 -15.28 1.73 -2.72
CA ILE A 148 -13.97 1.35 -3.29
C ILE A 148 -13.72 2.04 -4.63
N LEU A 149 -14.67 1.96 -5.57
CA LEU A 149 -14.45 2.33 -6.98
C LEU A 149 -15.05 3.68 -7.39
N ASP A 150 -15.74 4.37 -6.48
CA ASP A 150 -16.62 5.52 -6.79
C ASP A 150 -17.71 5.18 -7.85
N MET A 151 -17.94 3.88 -8.10
CA MET A 151 -18.85 3.33 -9.10
C MET A 151 -19.51 2.06 -8.59
N VAL A 152 -20.68 1.73 -9.14
CA VAL A 152 -21.31 0.41 -8.97
C VAL A 152 -20.69 -0.61 -9.93
N GLY A 153 -20.83 -1.90 -9.60
CA GLY A 153 -20.46 -3.01 -10.46
C GLY A 153 -19.76 -4.14 -9.71
N ALA A 154 -19.05 -3.85 -8.61
CA ALA A 154 -18.36 -4.88 -7.86
C ALA A 154 -19.33 -5.82 -7.13
N GLU A 155 -20.55 -5.37 -6.82
CA GLU A 155 -21.61 -6.19 -6.24
C GLU A 155 -22.18 -7.24 -7.20
N LYS A 156 -21.82 -7.16 -8.49
CA LYS A 156 -22.25 -8.09 -9.55
C LYS A 156 -21.17 -9.11 -9.90
N LEU A 157 -20.01 -9.06 -9.24
CA LEU A 157 -18.94 -10.03 -9.46
C LEU A 157 -19.32 -11.39 -8.88
N LEU A 158 -18.77 -12.44 -9.48
CA LEU A 158 -19.09 -13.85 -9.16
C LEU A 158 -18.33 -14.37 -7.94
N GLY A 159 -17.41 -13.57 -7.38
CA GLY A 159 -16.45 -13.99 -6.36
C GLY A 159 -15.34 -14.87 -6.94
N ARG A 160 -14.65 -15.64 -6.09
CA ARG A 160 -13.60 -16.60 -6.50
C ARG A 160 -12.48 -16.00 -7.37
N GLY A 161 -12.10 -14.76 -7.09
CA GLY A 161 -11.04 -14.05 -7.82
C GLY A 161 -11.51 -13.14 -8.96
N ASP A 162 -12.79 -13.17 -9.31
CA ASP A 162 -13.40 -12.20 -10.23
C ASP A 162 -13.31 -10.78 -9.66
N MET A 163 -12.78 -9.84 -10.44
CA MET A 163 -12.46 -8.51 -9.96
C MET A 163 -12.69 -7.39 -10.97
N LEU A 164 -12.88 -6.19 -10.45
CA LEU A 164 -12.82 -4.94 -11.20
C LEU A 164 -11.51 -4.22 -10.90
N TYR A 165 -10.72 -3.98 -11.93
CA TYR A 165 -9.49 -3.20 -11.88
C TYR A 165 -9.71 -1.79 -12.44
N MET A 166 -9.46 -0.78 -11.63
CA MET A 166 -9.50 0.64 -12.00
C MET A 166 -8.08 1.21 -11.99
N PRO A 167 -7.43 1.39 -13.15
CA PRO A 167 -6.16 2.11 -13.23
C PRO A 167 -6.38 3.62 -13.08
N THR A 168 -5.33 4.34 -12.66
CA THR A 168 -5.35 5.79 -12.40
C THR A 168 -5.98 6.66 -13.49
N GLU A 169 -5.80 6.31 -14.77
CA GLU A 169 -6.21 7.14 -15.91
C GLU A 169 -7.49 6.65 -16.60
N ALA A 170 -8.11 5.57 -16.12
CA ALA A 170 -9.32 5.05 -16.75
C ALA A 170 -10.59 5.68 -16.18
N ALA A 171 -11.53 5.99 -17.07
CA ALA A 171 -12.86 6.44 -16.69
C ALA A 171 -13.78 5.30 -16.22
N LYS A 172 -13.43 4.03 -16.51
CA LYS A 172 -14.23 2.85 -16.18
C LYS A 172 -13.34 1.68 -15.77
N PRO A 173 -13.76 0.84 -14.81
CA PRO A 173 -12.98 -0.32 -14.42
C PRO A 173 -13.05 -1.39 -15.51
N LYS A 174 -11.97 -2.16 -15.63
CA LYS A 174 -11.88 -3.36 -16.46
C LYS A 174 -12.14 -4.59 -15.58
N ARG A 175 -13.06 -5.46 -15.99
CA ARG A 175 -13.23 -6.77 -15.36
C ARG A 175 -12.11 -7.70 -15.79
N LEU A 176 -11.50 -8.39 -14.83
CA LEU A 176 -10.38 -9.33 -15.03
C LEU A 176 -10.73 -10.69 -14.42
#